data_AF-A0A0Q8PG77-F1
#
_entry.id   AF-A0A0Q8PG77-F1
#
_cell.length_a   1.000
_cell.length_b   1.000
_cell.length_c   1.000
_cell.angle_alpha   90.00
_cell.angle_beta   90.00
_cell.angle_gamma   90.00
#
_symmetry.space_group_name_H-M   'P 1'
#
loop_
_entity.id
_entity.type
_entity.pdbx_description
1 polymer ?
#
loop_
_entity_poly.entity_id
_entity_poly.type
_entity_poly.pdbx_seq_one_letter_code
_entity_poly.pdbx_strand_id
1 'polypeptide(L)'
;MPKRRPPTGELLAARIAGQTVVLAGLEPLVRADAPDAVHRMRVACRRLRSALREYGGPDEPVAGLRRLGQALGAARDAEVLGAALVAEARTLPAECEPGLIAAELERWAEQRSVAARPEVLAALDSAWYRALLGELGELSTRPPDGSGLPPYRRLARKAERRVARRLAAARDLTGEARDAALHRARKAAKRARYLGETAGAAGLTKRMKAVQETLGAHQDAVVARQALRELARTAHPFEYGVLYARQLVVECTPGELEELLRAG
;
A
#
# COMPACT_ATOMS: atom_id res chain seq x y z
N MET A 1 -3.38 31.94 22.90
CA MET A 1 -3.13 32.06 21.44
C MET A 1 -3.04 30.66 20.83
N PRO A 2 -3.73 30.35 19.72
CA PRO A 2 -3.58 29.05 19.07
C PRO A 2 -2.14 28.91 18.58
N LYS A 3 -1.44 27.84 18.99
CA LYS A 3 -0.06 27.55 18.54
C LYS A 3 -0.05 27.51 17.01
N ARG A 4 0.72 28.41 16.39
CA ARG A 4 0.92 28.45 14.94
C ARG A 4 1.45 27.08 14.51
N ARG A 5 0.78 26.43 13.56
CA ARG A 5 1.23 25.11 13.07
C ARG A 5 2.60 25.25 12.40
N PRO A 6 3.50 24.25 12.55
CA PRO A 6 4.79 24.31 11.89
C PRO A 6 4.62 24.36 10.37
N PRO A 7 5.52 25.06 9.65
CA PRO A 7 5.59 25.05 8.19
C PRO A 7 5.59 23.64 7.60
N THR A 8 5.12 23.51 6.34
CA THR A 8 5.07 22.22 5.63
C THR A 8 6.44 21.55 5.62
N GLY A 9 7.52 22.31 5.32
CA GLY A 9 8.89 21.81 5.29
C GLY A 9 9.33 21.18 6.61
N GLU A 10 9.16 21.88 7.74
CA GLU A 10 9.55 21.36 9.06
C GLU A 10 8.85 20.03 9.41
N LEU A 11 7.54 19.92 9.15
CA LEU A 11 6.79 18.68 9.41
C LEU A 11 7.28 17.51 8.54
N LEU A 12 7.70 17.81 7.32
CA LEU A 12 8.10 16.84 6.32
C LEU A 12 9.55 16.39 6.59
N ALA A 13 10.41 17.30 7.05
CA ALA A 13 11.77 17.03 7.53
C ALA A 13 11.76 16.16 8.79
N ALA A 14 10.96 16.54 9.80
CA ALA A 14 10.79 15.74 11.02
C ALA A 14 10.29 14.32 10.70
N ARG A 15 9.45 14.18 9.68
CA ARG A 15 8.96 12.88 9.22
C ARG A 15 10.02 12.05 8.50
N ILE A 16 10.85 12.68 7.65
CA ILE A 16 11.99 12.00 7.02
C ILE A 16 12.89 11.46 8.13
N ALA A 17 13.32 12.31 9.07
CA ALA A 17 14.16 11.91 10.18
C ALA A 17 13.54 10.77 11.01
N GLY A 18 12.29 10.92 11.45
CA GLY A 18 11.62 9.90 12.26
C GLY A 18 11.42 8.57 11.52
N GLN A 19 11.09 8.60 10.22
CA GLN A 19 10.93 7.35 9.46
C GLN A 19 12.25 6.71 9.06
N THR A 20 13.34 7.47 8.91
CA THR A 20 14.70 6.94 8.71
C THR A 20 15.10 6.09 9.91
N VAL A 21 14.90 6.61 11.14
CA VAL A 21 15.17 5.86 12.37
C VAL A 21 14.33 4.60 12.46
N VAL A 22 13.02 4.70 12.16
CA VAL A 22 12.12 3.54 12.15
C VAL A 22 12.57 2.49 11.13
N LEU A 23 12.97 2.90 9.92
CA LEU A 23 13.43 1.98 8.89
C LEU A 23 14.69 1.21 9.33
N ALA A 24 15.69 1.92 9.86
CA ALA A 24 16.92 1.33 10.35
C ALA A 24 16.66 0.35 11.52
N GLY A 25 15.79 0.73 12.47
CA GLY A 25 15.43 -0.13 13.59
C GLY A 25 14.61 -1.37 13.21
N LEU A 26 13.98 -1.39 12.04
CA LEU A 26 13.21 -2.54 11.55
C LEU A 26 14.08 -3.59 10.85
N GLU A 27 15.26 -3.24 10.37
CA GLU A 27 16.12 -4.17 9.65
C GLU A 27 16.50 -5.41 10.48
N PRO A 28 17.01 -5.29 11.72
CA PRO A 28 17.33 -6.46 12.54
C PRO A 28 16.11 -7.37 12.77
N LEU A 29 14.93 -6.77 12.91
CA LEU A 29 13.67 -7.50 13.10
C LEU A 29 13.27 -8.27 11.84
N VAL A 30 13.45 -7.69 10.65
CA VAL A 30 13.20 -8.38 9.38
C VAL A 30 14.20 -9.52 9.17
N ARG A 31 15.48 -9.31 9.54
CA ARG A 31 16.49 -10.37 9.48
C ARG A 31 16.13 -11.54 10.39
N ALA A 32 15.66 -11.25 11.60
CA ALA A 32 15.24 -12.22 12.61
C ALA A 32 13.85 -12.85 12.36
N ASP A 33 13.19 -12.56 11.24
CA ASP A 33 11.83 -13.01 10.95
C ASP A 33 10.77 -12.61 12.00
N ALA A 34 10.98 -11.48 12.66
CA ALA A 34 10.06 -11.06 13.71
C ALA A 34 8.65 -10.80 13.13
N PRO A 35 7.58 -11.19 13.83
CA PRO A 35 6.21 -10.99 13.37
C PRO A 35 5.93 -9.54 12.96
N ASP A 36 5.27 -9.36 11.82
CA ASP A 36 4.87 -8.06 11.24
C ASP A 36 6.04 -7.11 10.86
N ALA A 37 7.31 -7.51 11.03
CA ALA A 37 8.47 -6.65 10.76
C ALA A 37 8.54 -6.20 9.29
N VAL A 38 8.32 -7.13 8.34
CA VAL A 38 8.29 -6.84 6.90
C VAL A 38 7.20 -5.83 6.56
N HIS A 39 5.99 -6.01 7.13
CA HIS A 39 4.89 -5.09 6.91
C HIS A 39 5.22 -3.68 7.41
N ARG A 40 5.74 -3.57 8.63
CA ARG A 40 6.17 -2.30 9.22
C ARG A 40 7.27 -1.64 8.38
N MET A 41 8.23 -2.41 7.88
CA MET A 41 9.33 -1.88 7.05
C MET A 41 8.81 -1.34 5.71
N ARG A 42 7.86 -2.03 5.07
CA ARG A 42 7.15 -1.53 3.88
C ARG A 42 6.37 -0.24 4.16
N VAL A 43 5.72 -0.17 5.31
CA VAL A 43 4.99 1.04 5.73
C VAL A 43 5.95 2.21 5.88
N ALA A 44 7.11 2.01 6.52
CA ALA A 44 8.17 3.01 6.64
C ALA A 44 8.70 3.45 5.27
N CYS A 45 9.04 2.50 4.39
CA CYS A 45 9.52 2.78 3.03
C CYS A 45 8.53 3.66 2.25
N ARG A 46 7.24 3.29 2.28
CA ARG A 46 6.17 4.04 1.62
C ARG A 46 6.02 5.45 2.19
N ARG A 47 6.11 5.62 3.52
CA ARG A 47 6.00 6.92 4.19
C ARG A 47 7.18 7.82 3.85
N LEU A 48 8.41 7.31 3.91
CA LEU A 48 9.62 8.02 3.46
C LEU A 48 9.50 8.48 2.01
N ARG A 49 9.16 7.56 1.10
CA ARG A 49 9.03 7.87 -0.33
C ARG A 49 7.97 8.95 -0.60
N SER A 50 6.89 8.93 0.18
CA SER A 50 5.83 9.95 0.07
C SER A 50 6.33 11.31 0.57
N ALA A 51 7.02 11.33 1.70
CA ALA A 51 7.60 12.55 2.27
C ALA A 51 8.65 13.17 1.33
N LEU A 52 9.62 12.39 0.85
CA LEU A 52 10.67 12.86 -0.06
C LEU A 52 10.10 13.45 -1.36
N ARG A 53 9.13 12.78 -1.98
CA ARG A 53 8.46 13.29 -3.19
C ARG A 53 7.66 14.56 -2.95
N GLU A 54 7.14 14.75 -1.75
CA GLU A 54 6.43 15.98 -1.37
C GLU A 54 7.38 17.11 -1.04
N TYR A 55 8.54 16.76 -0.49
CA TYR A 55 9.63 17.68 -0.21
C TYR A 55 10.31 18.17 -1.51
N GLY A 56 10.31 17.35 -2.56
CA GLY A 56 11.18 17.56 -3.71
C GLY A 56 12.62 17.10 -3.44
N GLY A 57 12.77 16.09 -2.58
CA GLY A 57 14.06 15.47 -2.29
C GLY A 57 14.61 14.67 -3.49
N PRO A 58 15.87 14.23 -3.41
CA PRO A 58 16.58 13.56 -4.51
C PRO A 58 15.88 12.27 -4.95
N ASP A 59 16.06 11.92 -6.24
CA ASP A 59 15.38 10.79 -6.87
C ASP A 59 16.01 9.44 -6.48
N GLU A 60 17.31 9.42 -6.18
CA GLU A 60 18.08 8.25 -5.77
C GLU A 60 17.47 7.54 -4.54
N PRO A 61 17.27 8.19 -3.38
CA PRO A 61 16.66 7.53 -2.23
C PRO A 61 15.20 7.17 -2.47
N VAL A 62 14.48 7.93 -3.31
CA VAL A 62 13.11 7.59 -3.72
C VAL A 62 13.08 6.28 -4.53
N ALA A 63 14.08 6.07 -5.39
CA ALA A 63 14.25 4.84 -6.17
C ALA A 63 14.70 3.68 -5.28
N GLY A 64 15.66 3.88 -4.36
CA GLY A 64 16.10 2.89 -3.39
C GLY A 64 14.96 2.39 -2.50
N LEU A 65 14.14 3.30 -1.95
CA LEU A 65 12.94 2.96 -1.17
C LEU A 65 11.89 2.20 -1.99
N ARG A 66 11.78 2.49 -3.29
CA ARG A 66 10.90 1.73 -4.19
C ARG A 66 11.43 0.31 -4.37
N ARG A 67 12.72 0.14 -4.62
CA ARG A 67 13.38 -1.16 -4.81
C ARG A 67 13.24 -2.02 -3.55
N LEU A 68 13.55 -1.45 -2.38
CA LEU A 68 13.37 -2.13 -1.10
C LEU A 68 11.90 -2.53 -0.87
N GLY A 69 10.96 -1.63 -1.12
CA GLY A 69 9.53 -1.94 -0.99
C GLY A 69 9.05 -3.04 -1.96
N GLN A 70 9.71 -3.24 -3.10
CA GLN A 70 9.43 -4.32 -4.05
C GLN A 70 9.99 -5.65 -3.57
N ALA A 71 11.23 -5.68 -3.05
CA ALA A 71 11.81 -6.90 -2.47
C ALA A 71 11.02 -7.40 -1.26
N LEU A 72 10.58 -6.48 -0.38
CA LEU A 72 9.65 -6.78 0.73
C LEU A 72 8.22 -7.13 0.23
N GLY A 73 7.97 -6.91 -1.06
CA GLY A 73 6.73 -7.12 -1.81
C GLY A 73 6.15 -8.51 -1.66
N ALA A 74 6.93 -9.47 -2.18
CA ALA A 74 6.49 -10.81 -2.46
C ALA A 74 6.02 -11.57 -1.20
N ALA A 75 6.80 -11.54 -0.12
CA ALA A 75 6.48 -12.25 1.13
C ALA A 75 5.14 -11.78 1.72
N ARG A 76 5.01 -10.46 1.94
CA ARG A 76 3.85 -9.92 2.64
C ARG A 76 2.56 -9.97 1.81
N ASP A 77 2.66 -9.79 0.50
CA ASP A 77 1.48 -9.80 -0.36
C ASP A 77 0.88 -11.22 -0.41
N ALA A 78 1.72 -12.27 -0.35
CA ALA A 78 1.27 -13.66 -0.25
C ALA A 78 0.61 -13.99 1.11
N GLU A 79 1.21 -13.58 2.22
CA GLU A 79 0.64 -13.81 3.56
C GLU A 79 -0.74 -13.16 3.74
N VAL A 80 -0.87 -11.89 3.36
CA VAL A 80 -2.14 -11.14 3.52
C VAL A 80 -3.22 -11.77 2.68
N LEU A 81 -2.90 -12.08 1.42
CA LEU A 81 -3.86 -12.71 0.52
C LEU A 81 -4.22 -14.12 0.99
N GLY A 82 -3.24 -14.92 1.42
CA GLY A 82 -3.43 -16.25 1.96
C GLY A 82 -4.39 -16.24 3.14
N ALA A 83 -4.13 -15.41 4.15
CA ALA A 83 -5.00 -15.30 5.32
C ALA A 83 -6.45 -14.90 4.96
N ALA A 84 -6.63 -13.99 4.00
CA ALA A 84 -7.95 -13.59 3.52
C ALA A 84 -8.67 -14.75 2.81
N LEU A 85 -8.00 -15.42 1.87
CA LEU A 85 -8.58 -16.55 1.13
C LEU A 85 -8.88 -17.74 2.04
N VAL A 86 -8.04 -18.01 3.04
CA VAL A 86 -8.28 -19.06 4.05
C VAL A 86 -9.54 -18.77 4.86
N ALA A 87 -9.71 -17.52 5.31
CA ALA A 87 -10.91 -17.12 6.02
C ALA A 87 -12.17 -17.31 5.15
N GLU A 88 -12.10 -16.96 3.87
CA GLU A 88 -13.20 -17.18 2.94
C GLU A 88 -13.45 -18.67 2.66
N ALA A 89 -12.40 -19.47 2.47
CA ALA A 89 -12.49 -20.90 2.22
C ALA A 89 -13.23 -21.64 3.35
N ARG A 90 -12.99 -21.25 4.61
CA ARG A 90 -13.69 -21.81 5.78
C ARG A 90 -15.19 -21.52 5.81
N THR A 91 -15.68 -20.61 4.97
CA THR A 91 -17.11 -20.28 4.81
C THR A 91 -17.74 -20.89 3.56
N LEU A 92 -17.03 -21.80 2.88
CA LEU A 92 -17.58 -22.53 1.75
C LEU A 92 -18.62 -23.56 2.23
N PRO A 93 -19.56 -23.97 1.35
CA PRO A 93 -20.44 -25.11 1.61
C PRO A 93 -19.66 -26.40 1.87
N ALA A 94 -20.27 -27.35 2.59
CA ALA A 94 -19.62 -28.61 2.97
C ALA A 94 -19.15 -29.42 1.75
N GLU A 95 -19.87 -29.31 0.63
CA GLU A 95 -19.57 -29.96 -0.66
C GLU A 95 -18.27 -29.46 -1.29
N CYS A 96 -17.75 -28.32 -0.86
CA CYS A 96 -16.47 -27.74 -1.33
C CYS A 96 -15.30 -28.06 -0.38
N GLU A 97 -15.47 -29.01 0.54
CA GLU A 97 -14.46 -29.41 1.53
C GLU A 97 -13.70 -28.24 2.19
N PRO A 98 -14.38 -27.34 2.93
CA PRO A 98 -13.81 -26.07 3.40
C PRO A 98 -12.47 -26.19 4.14
N GLY A 99 -12.30 -27.27 4.93
CA GLY A 99 -11.07 -27.55 5.68
C GLY A 99 -9.89 -27.91 4.77
N LEU A 100 -10.12 -28.69 3.72
CA LEU A 100 -9.08 -29.06 2.75
C LEU A 100 -8.60 -27.82 1.99
N ILE A 101 -9.54 -27.03 1.48
CA ILE A 101 -9.22 -25.83 0.69
C ILE A 101 -8.52 -24.77 1.54
N ALA A 102 -8.94 -24.58 2.79
CA ALA A 102 -8.25 -23.71 3.73
C ALA A 102 -6.80 -24.17 3.96
N ALA A 103 -6.58 -25.47 4.19
CA ALA A 103 -5.24 -26.01 4.41
C ALA A 103 -4.33 -25.90 3.18
N GLU A 104 -4.87 -26.08 1.96
CA GLU A 104 -4.12 -25.86 0.71
C GLU A 104 -3.69 -24.39 0.55
N LEU A 105 -4.60 -23.45 0.83
CA LEU A 105 -4.31 -22.01 0.77
C LEU A 105 -3.28 -21.58 1.84
N GLU A 106 -3.35 -22.16 3.04
CA GLU A 106 -2.33 -21.95 4.08
C GLU A 106 -0.96 -22.42 3.60
N ARG A 107 -0.85 -23.63 3.03
CA ARG A 107 0.40 -24.15 2.45
C ARG A 107 0.92 -23.28 1.32
N TRP A 108 0.05 -22.86 0.40
CA TRP A 108 0.42 -21.98 -0.70
C TRP A 108 0.98 -20.63 -0.23
N ALA A 109 0.37 -20.04 0.79
CA ALA A 109 0.82 -18.77 1.35
C ALA A 109 2.17 -18.90 2.06
N GLU A 110 2.34 -19.97 2.85
CA GLU A 110 3.60 -20.28 3.55
C GLU A 110 4.75 -20.48 2.56
N GLN A 111 4.55 -21.32 1.53
CA GLN A 111 5.56 -21.58 0.50
C GLN A 111 6.03 -20.31 -0.19
N ARG A 112 5.12 -19.38 -0.50
CA ARG A 112 5.46 -18.08 -1.11
C ARG A 112 6.20 -17.17 -0.15
N SER A 113 5.86 -17.17 1.14
CA SER A 113 6.59 -16.39 2.14
C SER A 113 8.03 -16.89 2.28
N VAL A 114 8.20 -18.21 2.42
CA VAL A 114 9.52 -18.87 2.48
C VAL A 114 10.33 -18.59 1.22
N ALA A 115 9.73 -18.71 0.02
CA ALA A 115 10.41 -18.47 -1.24
C ALA A 115 10.84 -17.00 -1.44
N ALA A 116 10.14 -16.05 -0.83
CA ALA A 116 10.49 -14.62 -0.90
C ALA A 116 11.60 -14.21 0.07
N ARG A 117 11.89 -15.03 1.11
CA ARG A 117 12.86 -14.69 2.16
C ARG A 117 14.28 -14.46 1.63
N PRO A 118 14.85 -15.29 0.73
CA PRO A 118 16.18 -15.06 0.19
C PRO A 118 16.30 -13.72 -0.56
N GLU A 119 15.26 -13.31 -1.30
CA GLU A 119 15.26 -12.03 -2.02
C GLU A 119 15.26 -10.84 -1.05
N VAL A 120 14.49 -10.92 0.05
CA VAL A 120 14.49 -9.91 1.11
C VAL A 120 15.88 -9.78 1.74
N LEU A 121 16.50 -10.90 2.11
CA LEU A 121 17.83 -10.88 2.74
C LEU A 121 18.90 -10.35 1.77
N ALA A 122 18.89 -10.80 0.52
CA ALA A 122 19.81 -10.31 -0.51
C ALA A 122 19.65 -8.80 -0.77
N ALA A 123 18.42 -8.27 -0.69
CA ALA A 123 18.17 -6.84 -0.77
C ALA A 123 18.80 -6.09 0.41
N LEU A 124 18.66 -6.59 1.64
CA LEU A 124 19.25 -5.99 2.85
C LEU A 124 20.77 -6.12 2.91
N ASP A 125 21.36 -7.15 2.29
CA ASP A 125 22.81 -7.37 2.24
C ASP A 125 23.51 -6.57 1.12
N SER A 126 22.73 -5.93 0.27
CA SER A 126 23.23 -5.24 -0.91
C SER A 126 23.98 -3.93 -0.60
N ALA A 127 24.92 -3.57 -1.47
CA ALA A 127 25.59 -2.27 -1.40
C ALA A 127 24.63 -1.09 -1.61
N TRP A 128 23.62 -1.25 -2.47
CA TRP A 128 22.64 -0.19 -2.75
C TRP A 128 21.76 0.12 -1.53
N TYR A 129 21.45 -0.89 -0.70
CA TYR A 129 20.66 -0.66 0.50
C TYR A 129 21.48 0.07 1.58
N ARG A 130 22.76 -0.26 1.73
CA ARG A 130 23.68 0.51 2.58
C ARG A 130 23.81 1.98 2.13
N ALA A 131 23.94 2.22 0.83
CA ALA A 131 23.96 3.57 0.26
C ALA A 131 22.66 4.33 0.57
N LEU A 132 21.51 3.67 0.38
CA LEU A 132 20.20 4.23 0.73
C LEU A 132 20.12 4.66 2.20
N LEU A 133 20.60 3.84 3.14
CA LEU A 133 20.62 4.23 4.57
C LEU A 133 21.51 5.44 4.82
N GLY A 134 22.66 5.53 4.15
CA GLY A 134 23.55 6.70 4.19
C GLY A 134 22.84 7.97 3.71
N GLU A 135 22.26 7.92 2.51
CA GLU A 135 21.49 9.04 1.92
C GLU A 135 20.34 9.49 2.82
N LEU A 136 19.59 8.54 3.39
CA LEU A 136 18.50 8.85 4.32
C LEU A 136 19.00 9.42 5.65
N GLY A 137 20.20 9.01 6.10
CA GLY A 137 20.89 9.57 7.26
C GLY A 137 21.28 11.03 7.02
N GLU A 138 21.86 11.33 5.86
CA GLU A 138 22.17 12.70 5.46
C GLU A 138 20.92 13.58 5.37
N LEU A 139 19.85 13.07 4.74
CA LEU A 139 18.58 13.80 4.64
C LEU A 139 17.88 13.99 5.98
N SER A 140 18.13 13.13 6.97
CA SER A 140 17.57 13.29 8.32
C SER A 140 18.24 14.41 9.11
N THR A 141 19.52 14.68 8.84
CA THR A 141 20.30 15.74 9.50
C THR A 141 20.29 17.06 8.72
N ARG A 142 20.30 16.97 7.39
CA ARG A 142 20.25 18.09 6.44
C ARG A 142 19.11 17.87 5.47
N PRO A 143 17.85 18.09 5.89
CA PRO A 143 16.71 18.02 4.98
C PRO A 143 16.83 19.09 3.89
N PRO A 144 16.18 18.92 2.73
CA PRO A 144 16.18 19.95 1.70
C PRO A 144 15.55 21.26 2.21
N ASP A 145 15.72 22.37 1.48
CA ASP A 145 14.99 23.60 1.82
C ASP A 145 13.49 23.44 1.56
N GLY A 146 12.69 23.57 2.61
CA GLY A 146 11.24 23.45 2.58
C GLY A 146 10.50 24.79 2.65
N SER A 147 11.21 25.93 2.62
CA SER A 147 10.67 27.28 2.80
C SER A 147 9.59 27.64 1.76
N GLY A 148 9.74 27.19 0.52
CA GLY A 148 8.81 27.42 -0.59
C GLY A 148 7.62 26.45 -0.66
N LEU A 149 7.53 25.47 0.26
CA LEU A 149 6.48 24.47 0.17
C LEU A 149 5.09 25.06 0.51
N PRO A 150 4.06 24.79 -0.32
CA PRO A 150 2.71 25.28 -0.02
C PRO A 150 2.18 24.72 1.30
N PRO A 151 1.25 25.43 1.97
CA PRO A 151 0.57 24.89 3.15
C PRO A 151 -0.11 23.55 2.85
N TYR A 152 -0.05 22.61 3.80
CA TYR A 152 -0.68 21.29 3.67
C TYR A 152 -2.13 21.33 3.19
N ARG A 153 -2.92 22.32 3.63
CA ARG A 153 -4.31 22.52 3.16
C ARG A 153 -4.39 22.67 1.64
N ARG A 154 -3.48 23.42 1.02
CA ARG A 154 -3.43 23.61 -0.44
C ARG A 154 -3.00 22.32 -1.14
N LEU A 155 -2.01 21.61 -0.59
CA LEU A 155 -1.58 20.31 -1.11
C LEU A 155 -2.70 19.27 -1.03
N ALA A 156 -3.43 19.23 0.08
CA ALA A 156 -4.54 18.32 0.31
C ALA A 156 -5.68 18.53 -0.70
N ARG A 157 -6.11 19.78 -0.94
CA ARG A 157 -7.10 20.11 -1.98
C ARG A 157 -6.61 19.74 -3.39
N LYS A 158 -5.32 19.95 -3.69
CA LYS A 158 -4.73 19.55 -4.98
C LYS A 158 -4.75 18.03 -5.14
N ALA A 159 -4.49 17.28 -4.06
CA ALA A 159 -4.54 15.83 -4.05
C ALA A 159 -5.97 15.29 -4.20
N GLU A 160 -6.96 15.90 -3.54
CA GLU A 160 -8.39 15.57 -3.71
C GLU A 160 -8.83 15.72 -5.17
N ARG A 161 -8.56 16.87 -5.80
CA ARG A 161 -8.85 17.07 -7.23
C ARG A 161 -8.18 16.03 -8.12
N ARG A 162 -6.97 15.59 -7.73
CA ARG A 162 -6.23 14.58 -8.45
C ARG A 162 -6.86 13.17 -8.32
N VAL A 163 -7.51 12.88 -7.20
CA VAL A 163 -8.32 11.66 -7.01
C VAL A 163 -9.52 11.69 -7.94
N ALA A 164 -10.32 12.77 -7.89
CA ALA A 164 -11.50 12.93 -8.72
C ALA A 164 -11.18 12.76 -10.22
N ARG A 165 -10.10 13.38 -10.72
CA ARG A 165 -9.65 13.21 -12.12
C ARG A 165 -9.27 11.78 -12.47
N ARG A 166 -8.61 11.05 -11.56
CA ARG A 166 -8.22 9.65 -11.80
C ARG A 166 -9.41 8.72 -11.80
N LEU A 167 -10.39 8.98 -10.95
CA LEU A 167 -11.64 8.23 -10.93
C LEU A 167 -12.45 8.49 -12.19
N ALA A 168 -12.58 9.75 -12.61
CA ALA A 168 -13.21 10.10 -13.88
C ALA A 168 -12.54 9.40 -15.07
N ALA A 169 -11.20 9.41 -15.15
CA ALA A 169 -10.46 8.73 -16.20
C ALA A 169 -10.56 7.19 -16.17
N ALA A 170 -11.05 6.61 -15.08
CA ALA A 170 -11.27 5.16 -14.95
C ALA A 170 -12.70 4.74 -15.30
N ARG A 171 -13.64 5.68 -15.49
CA ARG A 171 -15.07 5.38 -15.67
C ARG A 171 -15.33 4.52 -16.91
N ASP A 172 -14.74 4.90 -18.03
CA ASP A 172 -15.01 4.28 -19.33
C ASP A 172 -14.01 3.17 -19.68
N LEU A 173 -13.08 2.86 -18.76
CA LEU A 173 -12.14 1.76 -18.92
C LEU A 173 -12.78 0.45 -18.46
N THR A 174 -12.33 -0.66 -19.04
CA THR A 174 -12.73 -2.01 -18.63
C THR A 174 -11.52 -2.90 -18.37
N GLY A 175 -11.75 -4.03 -17.70
CA GLY A 175 -10.72 -5.04 -17.41
C GLY A 175 -9.47 -4.48 -16.72
N GLU A 176 -8.31 -4.98 -17.11
CA GLU A 176 -7.02 -4.63 -16.49
C GLU A 176 -6.69 -3.13 -16.59
N ALA A 177 -7.11 -2.46 -17.67
CA ALA A 177 -6.90 -1.02 -17.84
C ALA A 177 -7.65 -0.23 -16.75
N ARG A 178 -8.89 -0.65 -16.45
CA ARG A 178 -9.71 -0.09 -15.37
C ARG A 178 -9.05 -0.36 -14.02
N ASP A 179 -8.66 -1.60 -13.75
CA ASP A 179 -8.02 -2.00 -12.48
C ASP A 179 -6.74 -1.19 -12.22
N ALA A 180 -5.89 -1.03 -13.24
CA ALA A 180 -4.70 -0.22 -13.15
C ALA A 180 -5.01 1.27 -12.88
N ALA A 181 -6.08 1.81 -13.47
CA ALA A 181 -6.52 3.18 -13.23
C ALA A 181 -7.07 3.37 -11.81
N LEU A 182 -7.91 2.45 -11.33
CA LEU A 182 -8.43 2.44 -9.96
C LEU A 182 -7.32 2.28 -8.92
N HIS A 183 -6.31 1.44 -9.20
CA HIS A 183 -5.12 1.32 -8.36
C HIS A 183 -4.34 2.64 -8.25
N ARG A 184 -4.20 3.37 -9.36
CA ARG A 184 -3.60 4.72 -9.36
C ARG A 184 -4.46 5.72 -8.57
N ALA A 185 -5.78 5.61 -8.64
CA ALA A 185 -6.71 6.42 -7.84
C ALA A 185 -6.59 6.11 -6.34
N ARG A 186 -6.52 4.84 -5.94
CA ARG A 186 -6.27 4.40 -4.53
C ARG A 186 -5.00 5.03 -3.98
N LYS A 187 -3.90 5.00 -4.73
CA LYS A 187 -2.64 5.65 -4.36
C LYS A 187 -2.80 7.16 -4.16
N ALA A 188 -3.57 7.82 -5.02
CA ALA A 188 -3.87 9.24 -4.88
C ALA A 188 -4.76 9.54 -3.67
N ALA A 189 -5.77 8.71 -3.38
CA ALA A 189 -6.68 8.86 -2.24
C ALA A 189 -5.93 8.71 -0.92
N LYS A 190 -5.05 7.70 -0.82
CA LYS A 190 -4.16 7.52 0.33
C LYS A 190 -3.31 8.75 0.60
N ARG A 191 -2.76 9.37 -0.44
CA ARG A 191 -1.99 10.61 -0.33
C ARG A 191 -2.86 11.79 0.11
N ALA A 192 -4.04 11.95 -0.49
CA ALA A 192 -4.98 13.01 -0.14
C ALA A 192 -5.45 12.91 1.32
N ARG A 193 -5.76 11.70 1.80
CA ARG A 193 -6.10 11.43 3.20
C ARG A 193 -5.00 11.90 4.14
N TYR A 194 -3.77 11.49 3.89
CA TYR A 194 -2.62 11.83 4.71
C TYR A 194 -2.34 13.35 4.75
N LEU A 195 -2.41 14.01 3.59
CA LEU A 195 -2.30 15.46 3.53
C LEU A 195 -3.43 16.13 4.31
N GLY A 196 -4.64 15.56 4.25
CA GLY A 196 -5.81 15.97 5.03
C GLY A 196 -5.58 15.84 6.55
N GLU A 197 -5.07 14.69 7.01
CA GLU A 197 -4.72 14.44 8.42
C GLU A 197 -3.73 15.47 8.93
N THR A 198 -2.64 15.69 8.19
CA THR A 198 -1.61 16.66 8.55
C THR A 198 -2.15 18.10 8.49
N ALA A 199 -3.05 18.39 7.55
CA ALA A 199 -3.75 19.67 7.43
C ALA A 199 -4.85 19.90 8.48
N GLY A 200 -5.21 18.88 9.29
CA GLY A 200 -6.36 18.92 10.18
C GLY A 200 -7.70 19.07 9.44
N ALA A 201 -7.78 18.59 8.20
CA ALA A 201 -8.97 18.67 7.36
C ALA A 201 -9.84 17.41 7.52
N ALA A 202 -10.54 17.30 8.65
CA ALA A 202 -11.26 16.09 9.06
C ALA A 202 -12.25 15.57 7.99
N GLY A 203 -13.01 16.46 7.35
CA GLY A 203 -13.96 16.08 6.28
C GLY A 203 -13.28 15.42 5.09
N LEU A 204 -12.18 16.02 4.59
CA LEU A 204 -11.37 15.44 3.52
C LEU A 204 -10.76 14.09 3.94
N THR A 205 -10.21 14.01 5.16
CA THR A 205 -9.64 12.77 5.69
C THR A 205 -10.66 11.64 5.70
N LYS A 206 -11.88 11.91 6.19
CA LYS A 206 -12.97 10.93 6.24
C LYS A 206 -13.35 10.44 4.84
N ARG A 207 -13.60 11.36 3.89
CA ARG A 207 -13.93 11.02 2.50
C ARG A 207 -12.82 10.20 1.83
N MET A 208 -11.57 10.65 1.93
CA MET A 208 -10.44 9.96 1.30
C MET A 208 -10.14 8.62 1.96
N LYS A 209 -10.49 8.43 3.24
CA LYS A 209 -10.45 7.12 3.90
C LYS A 209 -11.46 6.17 3.28
N ALA A 210 -12.72 6.58 3.13
CA ALA A 210 -13.75 5.76 2.51
C ALA A 210 -13.37 5.36 1.06
N VAL A 211 -12.97 6.33 0.23
CA VAL A 211 -12.47 6.04 -1.14
C VAL A 211 -11.28 5.08 -1.13
N GLN A 212 -10.34 5.24 -0.19
CA GLN A 212 -9.16 4.37 -0.08
C GLN A 212 -9.54 2.93 0.34
N GLU A 213 -10.56 2.77 1.20
CA GLU A 213 -11.05 1.48 1.68
C GLU A 213 -11.81 0.74 0.57
N THR A 214 -12.74 1.40 -0.12
CA THR A 214 -13.50 0.81 -1.24
C THR A 214 -12.57 0.39 -2.38
N LEU A 215 -11.69 1.30 -2.84
CA LEU A 215 -10.69 0.94 -3.85
C LEU A 215 -9.66 -0.07 -3.33
N GLY A 216 -9.55 -0.19 -2.01
CA GLY A 216 -8.75 -1.21 -1.36
C GLY A 216 -9.32 -2.59 -1.57
N ALA A 217 -10.58 -2.78 -1.17
CA ALA A 217 -11.32 -4.03 -1.37
C ALA A 217 -11.31 -4.46 -2.84
N HIS A 218 -11.57 -3.53 -3.78
CA HIS A 218 -11.52 -3.84 -5.22
C HIS A 218 -10.15 -4.37 -5.67
N GLN A 219 -9.07 -3.70 -5.27
CA GLN A 219 -7.72 -4.14 -5.65
C GLN A 219 -7.38 -5.50 -5.04
N ASP A 220 -7.76 -5.71 -3.78
CA ASP A 220 -7.44 -6.94 -3.07
C ASP A 220 -8.21 -8.12 -3.72
N ALA A 221 -9.47 -7.91 -4.14
CA ALA A 221 -10.24 -8.84 -4.94
C ALA A 221 -9.62 -9.13 -6.32
N VAL A 222 -9.10 -8.13 -7.03
CA VAL A 222 -8.39 -8.32 -8.31
C VAL A 222 -7.17 -9.25 -8.14
N VAL A 223 -6.38 -9.04 -7.09
CA VAL A 223 -5.19 -9.87 -6.80
C VAL A 223 -5.62 -11.28 -6.39
N ALA A 224 -6.68 -11.41 -5.58
CA ALA A 224 -7.25 -12.70 -5.22
C ALA A 224 -7.72 -13.51 -6.43
N ARG A 225 -8.44 -12.87 -7.37
CA ARG A 225 -8.87 -13.50 -8.63
C ARG A 225 -7.71 -14.03 -9.46
N GLN A 226 -6.61 -13.28 -9.54
CA GLN A 226 -5.41 -13.72 -10.26
C GLN A 226 -4.80 -14.96 -9.62
N ALA A 227 -4.62 -14.96 -8.29
CA ALA A 227 -4.07 -16.11 -7.56
C ALA A 227 -4.96 -17.35 -7.64
N LEU A 228 -6.28 -17.20 -7.45
CA LEU A 228 -7.25 -18.30 -7.55
C LEU A 228 -7.27 -18.92 -8.95
N ARG A 229 -7.14 -18.10 -10.00
CA ARG A 229 -7.05 -18.59 -11.38
C ARG A 229 -5.76 -19.38 -11.63
N GLU A 230 -4.64 -19.00 -11.01
CA GLU A 230 -3.40 -19.76 -11.08
C GLU A 230 -3.53 -21.10 -10.35
N LEU A 231 -4.06 -21.08 -9.12
CA LEU A 231 -4.30 -22.28 -8.31
C LEU A 231 -5.27 -23.28 -8.97
N ALA A 232 -6.33 -22.79 -9.60
CA ALA A 232 -7.30 -23.61 -10.33
C ALA A 232 -6.70 -24.38 -11.52
N ARG A 233 -5.52 -23.97 -12.03
CA ARG A 233 -4.81 -24.73 -13.07
C ARG A 233 -4.11 -25.97 -12.53
N THR A 234 -3.85 -26.02 -11.24
CA THR A 234 -3.10 -27.12 -10.60
C THR A 234 -4.00 -28.06 -9.82
N ALA A 235 -4.99 -27.55 -9.08
CA ALA A 235 -5.89 -28.37 -8.26
C ALA A 235 -7.22 -27.64 -7.98
N HIS A 236 -8.23 -28.39 -7.51
CA HIS A 236 -9.50 -27.86 -6.99
C HIS A 236 -10.15 -26.75 -7.86
N PRO A 237 -10.28 -26.95 -9.19
CA PRO A 237 -10.75 -25.89 -10.08
C PRO A 237 -12.18 -25.44 -9.78
N PHE A 238 -13.01 -26.32 -9.21
CA PHE A 238 -14.38 -26.00 -8.82
C PHE A 238 -14.39 -25.08 -7.59
N GLU A 239 -13.71 -25.46 -6.52
CA GLU A 239 -13.69 -24.74 -5.24
C GLU A 239 -13.02 -23.36 -5.39
N TYR A 240 -11.89 -23.30 -6.10
CA TYR A 240 -11.26 -22.02 -6.44
C TYR A 240 -12.10 -21.19 -7.41
N GLY A 241 -12.90 -21.82 -8.26
CA GLY A 241 -13.91 -21.14 -9.09
C GLY A 241 -15.01 -20.48 -8.26
N VAL A 242 -15.49 -21.15 -7.20
CA VAL A 242 -16.48 -20.59 -6.26
C VAL A 242 -15.89 -19.38 -5.51
N LEU A 243 -14.66 -19.50 -5.00
CA LEU A 243 -13.95 -18.38 -4.37
C LEU A 243 -13.74 -17.23 -5.36
N TYR A 244 -13.36 -17.53 -6.60
CA TYR A 244 -13.18 -16.52 -7.65
C TYR A 244 -14.48 -15.75 -7.91
N ALA A 245 -15.62 -16.45 -7.99
CA ALA A 245 -16.92 -15.84 -8.20
C ALA A 245 -17.29 -14.87 -7.05
N ARG A 246 -16.96 -15.20 -5.80
CA ARG A 246 -17.15 -14.29 -4.65
C ARG A 246 -16.32 -13.01 -4.78
N GLN A 247 -15.16 -13.06 -5.44
CA GLN A 247 -14.35 -11.87 -5.69
C GLN A 247 -14.88 -10.98 -6.83
N LEU A 248 -15.83 -11.46 -7.65
CA LEU A 248 -16.47 -10.64 -8.68
C LEU A 248 -17.49 -9.66 -8.09
N VAL A 249 -18.10 -9.98 -6.94
CA VAL A 249 -19.10 -9.10 -6.32
C VAL A 249 -18.49 -7.93 -5.53
N VAL A 250 -17.18 -7.94 -5.30
CA VAL A 250 -16.43 -6.87 -4.60
C VAL A 250 -16.06 -5.72 -5.56
N GLU A 251 -16.59 -5.74 -6.80
CA GLU A 251 -16.33 -4.70 -7.79
C GLU A 251 -16.88 -3.35 -7.37
N CYS A 252 -16.00 -2.35 -7.40
CA CYS A 252 -16.40 -0.99 -7.11
C CYS A 252 -17.08 -0.34 -8.32
N THR A 253 -18.28 0.19 -8.12
CA THR A 253 -19.03 0.85 -9.20
C THR A 253 -18.65 2.34 -9.32
N PRO A 254 -18.74 2.93 -10.52
CA PRO A 254 -18.53 4.37 -10.68
C PRO A 254 -19.48 5.22 -9.82
N GLY A 255 -20.73 4.76 -9.63
CA GLY A 255 -21.75 5.45 -8.83
C GLY A 255 -21.38 5.56 -7.35
N GLU A 256 -20.96 4.45 -6.74
CA GLU A 256 -20.48 4.43 -5.35
C GLU A 256 -19.31 5.40 -5.14
N LEU A 257 -18.36 5.44 -6.07
CA LEU A 257 -17.19 6.33 -5.96
C LEU A 257 -17.56 7.81 -6.10
N GLU A 258 -18.56 8.14 -6.92
CA GLU A 258 -19.08 9.50 -7.03
C GLU A 258 -19.79 9.95 -5.77
N GLU A 259 -20.60 9.07 -5.19
CA GLU A 259 -21.30 9.34 -3.94
C GLU A 259 -20.31 9.60 -2.81
N LEU A 260 -19.27 8.76 -2.68
CA LEU A 260 -18.19 8.94 -1.70
C LEU A 260 -17.43 10.27 -1.87
N LEU A 261 -17.32 10.78 -3.11
CA LEU A 261 -16.71 12.09 -3.36
C LEU A 261 -17.64 13.26 -3.04
N ARG A 262 -18.96 13.09 -3.16
CA ARG A 262 -19.98 14.12 -2.88
C ARG A 262 -20.40 14.16 -1.41
N ALA A 263 -20.26 13.06 -0.68
CA ALA A 263 -20.61 12.95 0.73
C ALA A 263 -19.63 13.76 1.61
N GLY A 264 -19.86 15.07 1.78
CA GLY A 264 -19.25 15.88 2.83
C GLY A 264 -19.14 17.37 2.55
#